data_AF-A0A538AAA4-F1
#
_entry.id   AF-A0A538AAA4-F1
#
_cell.length_a   1.000
_cell.length_b   1.000
_cell.length_c   1.000
_cell.angle_alpha   90.00
_cell.angle_beta   90.00
_cell.angle_gamma   90.00
#
_symmetry.space_group_name_H-M   'P 1'
#
loop_
_entity.id
_entity.type
_entity.pdbx_description
1 polymer ?
#
loop_
_entity_poly.entity_id
_entity_poly.type
_entity_poly.pdbx_seq_one_letter_code
_entity_poly.pdbx_strand_id
1 'polypeptide(L)'
;MSFSVIGKGTPKRDGAEKVTGHTQFLHDVVLPRMVHGAILRTQYPHARILRIDTSAAEALPGVLAVITADRVEQHPVGFAKDHLALKGGTADGGKVRCIRDEIAAVAALTEEIAQEATRLIRVDYEELPAVFDPDSALRPGAPLIHDELGSNLVNLKYQFAHGDVESAFAQAHVVVEGSYRLNYVTTA
;
A
#
# COMPACT_ATOMS: atom_id res chain seq x y z
N MET A 1 1.69 21.33 -43.15
CA MET A 1 2.54 20.12 -43.32
C MET A 1 1.72 18.92 -42.91
N SER A 2 1.67 17.87 -43.74
CA SER A 2 0.99 16.61 -43.39
C SER A 2 2.03 15.61 -42.90
N PHE A 3 1.91 15.16 -41.66
CA PHE A 3 2.84 14.19 -41.10
C PHE A 3 2.50 12.78 -41.59
N SER A 4 3.53 11.94 -41.75
CA SER A 4 3.35 10.55 -42.20
C SER A 4 2.63 9.69 -41.17
N VAL A 5 2.84 9.95 -39.87
CA VAL A 5 2.34 9.11 -38.76
C VAL A 5 1.63 9.87 -37.64
N ILE A 6 2.00 11.14 -37.38
CA ILE A 6 1.42 11.93 -36.28
C ILE A 6 -0.06 12.23 -36.59
N GLY A 7 -0.94 11.91 -35.63
CA GLY A 7 -2.39 12.11 -35.76
C GLY A 7 -3.12 11.04 -36.58
N LYS A 8 -2.45 9.95 -36.97
CA LYS A 8 -3.05 8.84 -37.72
C LYS A 8 -3.23 7.60 -36.84
N GLY A 9 -4.32 6.86 -37.08
CA GLY A 9 -4.56 5.56 -36.46
C GLY A 9 -3.52 4.54 -36.93
N THR A 10 -2.42 4.43 -36.21
CA THR A 10 -1.32 3.50 -36.51
C THR A 10 -1.36 2.34 -35.52
N PRO A 11 -1.24 1.08 -35.98
CA PRO A 11 -1.18 -0.07 -35.09
C PRO A 11 -0.06 0.08 -34.05
N LYS A 12 -0.33 -0.35 -32.81
CA LYS A 12 0.70 -0.36 -31.77
C LYS A 12 1.75 -1.42 -32.10
N ARG A 13 3.02 -1.11 -31.84
CA ARG A 13 4.16 -2.01 -32.11
C ARG A 13 4.02 -3.38 -31.42
N ASP A 14 3.50 -3.38 -30.21
CA ASP A 14 3.27 -4.57 -29.38
C ASP A 14 1.90 -5.23 -29.63
N GLY A 15 1.11 -4.71 -30.59
CA GLY A 15 -0.27 -5.16 -30.81
C GLY A 15 -0.36 -6.60 -31.29
N ALA A 16 0.47 -6.98 -32.27
CA ALA A 16 0.44 -8.31 -32.87
C ALA A 16 0.74 -9.42 -31.85
N GLU A 17 1.75 -9.24 -31.00
CA GLU A 17 2.12 -10.21 -29.97
C GLU A 17 1.05 -10.34 -28.88
N LYS A 18 0.44 -9.22 -28.49
CA LYS A 18 -0.63 -9.21 -27.48
C LYS A 18 -1.89 -9.93 -27.94
N VAL A 19 -2.32 -9.70 -29.18
CA VAL A 19 -3.54 -10.35 -29.70
C VAL A 19 -3.34 -11.82 -30.06
N THR A 20 -2.09 -12.28 -30.14
CA THR A 20 -1.74 -13.68 -30.44
C THR A 20 -1.33 -14.48 -29.21
N GLY A 21 -1.26 -13.86 -28.02
CA GLY A 21 -0.83 -14.51 -26.78
C GLY A 21 0.67 -14.76 -26.69
N HIS A 22 1.47 -14.14 -27.56
CA HIS A 22 2.94 -14.28 -27.52
C HIS A 22 3.60 -13.32 -26.53
N THR A 23 2.92 -12.23 -26.14
CA THR A 23 3.43 -11.35 -25.08
C THR A 23 3.37 -12.07 -23.75
N GLN A 24 4.54 -12.31 -23.15
CA GLN A 24 4.67 -12.82 -21.79
C GLN A 24 4.56 -11.67 -20.78
N PHE A 25 3.67 -11.84 -19.80
CA PHE A 25 3.60 -11.02 -18.60
C PHE A 25 4.34 -11.70 -17.45
N LEU A 26 4.48 -11.01 -16.32
CA LEU A 26 5.25 -11.52 -15.17
C LEU A 26 4.78 -12.90 -14.68
N HIS A 27 3.48 -13.19 -14.76
CA HIS A 27 2.91 -14.47 -14.35
C HIS A 27 3.19 -15.63 -15.33
N ASP A 28 3.62 -15.33 -16.55
CA ASP A 28 3.94 -16.34 -17.58
C ASP A 28 5.41 -16.79 -17.50
N VAL A 29 6.23 -16.09 -16.70
CA VAL A 29 7.68 -16.33 -16.61
C VAL A 29 7.96 -17.45 -15.61
N VAL A 30 8.63 -18.52 -16.08
CA VAL A 30 9.13 -19.61 -15.24
C VAL A 30 10.65 -19.68 -15.36
N LEU A 31 11.35 -19.62 -14.22
CA LEU A 31 12.81 -19.66 -14.16
C LEU A 31 13.31 -20.97 -13.53
N PRO A 32 14.50 -21.47 -13.92
CA PRO A 32 15.11 -22.61 -13.24
C PRO A 32 15.34 -22.31 -11.75
N ARG A 33 14.90 -23.23 -10.89
CA ARG A 33 14.96 -23.09 -9.42
C ARG A 33 14.14 -21.92 -8.86
N MET A 34 13.08 -21.53 -9.57
CA MET A 34 12.10 -20.56 -9.06
C MET A 34 11.49 -21.07 -7.77
N VAL A 35 11.28 -20.15 -6.83
CA VAL A 35 10.58 -20.36 -5.57
C VAL A 35 9.38 -19.44 -5.54
N HIS A 36 8.38 -19.78 -4.74
CA HIS A 36 7.13 -19.06 -4.67
C HIS A 36 7.06 -18.24 -3.39
N GLY A 37 6.71 -16.96 -3.54
CA GLY A 37 6.54 -16.02 -2.45
C GLY A 37 5.08 -15.93 -2.01
N ALA A 38 4.83 -15.88 -0.70
CA ALA A 38 3.52 -15.53 -0.14
C ALA A 38 3.70 -14.50 0.98
N ILE A 39 2.70 -13.64 1.14
CA ILE A 39 2.73 -12.56 2.13
C ILE A 39 1.58 -12.74 3.11
N LEU A 40 1.90 -12.88 4.39
CA LEU A 40 0.93 -12.76 5.46
C LEU A 40 0.59 -11.29 5.65
N ARG A 41 -0.70 -10.95 5.62
CA ARG A 41 -1.20 -9.59 5.85
C ARG A 41 -2.00 -9.52 7.14
N THR A 42 -2.09 -8.30 7.68
CA THR A 42 -2.90 -8.01 8.86
C THR A 42 -4.37 -8.37 8.64
N GLN A 43 -5.01 -8.77 9.74
CA GLN A 43 -6.46 -8.98 9.84
C GLN A 43 -7.21 -7.72 10.31
N TYR A 44 -6.47 -6.73 10.81
CA TYR A 44 -6.99 -5.55 11.47
C TYR A 44 -6.64 -4.26 10.71
N PRO A 45 -7.55 -3.27 10.70
CA PRO A 45 -7.27 -1.97 10.10
C PRO A 45 -6.29 -1.14 10.93
N HIS A 46 -6.29 -1.32 12.26
CA HIS A 46 -5.37 -0.65 13.18
C HIS A 46 -5.17 -1.54 14.41
N ALA A 47 -3.94 -1.95 14.69
CA ALA A 47 -3.60 -2.77 15.84
C ALA A 47 -2.10 -2.68 16.15
N ARG A 48 -1.74 -2.95 17.40
CA ARG A 48 -0.35 -3.21 17.78
C ARG A 48 -0.07 -4.71 17.66
N ILE A 49 1.04 -5.06 17.05
CA ILE A 49 1.58 -6.42 16.99
C ILE A 49 2.32 -6.66 18.29
N LEU A 50 1.83 -7.60 19.10
CA LEU A 50 2.44 -7.98 20.36
C LEU A 50 3.52 -9.06 20.16
N ARG A 51 3.26 -10.01 19.26
CA ARG A 51 4.15 -11.13 18.96
C ARG A 51 3.86 -11.69 17.57
N ILE A 52 4.92 -12.12 16.89
CA ILE A 52 4.86 -12.94 15.67
C ILE A 52 5.57 -14.26 15.96
N ASP A 53 4.88 -15.38 15.74
CA ASP A 53 5.42 -16.72 15.89
C ASP A 53 5.44 -17.45 14.54
N THR A 54 6.65 -17.70 14.05
CA THR A 54 6.90 -18.33 12.73
C THR A 54 7.23 -19.80 12.83
N SER A 55 7.30 -20.39 14.03
CA SER A 55 7.96 -21.69 14.23
C SER A 55 7.30 -22.81 13.44
N ALA A 56 5.96 -22.81 13.35
CA ALA A 56 5.20 -23.81 12.61
C ALA A 56 5.37 -23.66 11.08
N ALA A 57 5.48 -22.42 10.60
CA ALA A 57 5.72 -22.14 9.19
C ALA A 57 7.14 -22.53 8.78
N GLU A 58 8.15 -22.23 9.60
CA GLU A 58 9.55 -22.59 9.37
C GLU A 58 9.77 -24.11 9.40
N ALA A 59 8.96 -24.85 10.16
CA ALA A 59 9.02 -26.31 10.24
C ALA A 59 8.30 -27.03 9.08
N LEU A 60 7.52 -26.31 8.26
CA LEU A 60 6.75 -26.91 7.16
C LEU A 60 7.70 -27.38 6.04
N PRO A 61 7.67 -28.67 5.63
CA PRO A 61 8.52 -29.16 4.55
C PRO A 61 8.31 -28.39 3.24
N GLY A 62 9.41 -27.92 2.66
CA GLY A 62 9.40 -27.14 1.42
C GLY A 62 9.37 -25.62 1.63
N VAL A 63 9.24 -25.14 2.86
CA VAL A 63 9.52 -23.73 3.20
C VAL A 63 11.03 -23.53 3.24
N LEU A 64 11.49 -22.46 2.59
CA LEU A 64 12.91 -22.10 2.49
C LEU A 64 13.27 -20.90 3.36
N ALA A 65 12.32 -19.97 3.53
CA ALA A 65 12.50 -18.81 4.38
C ALA A 65 11.16 -18.27 4.89
N VAL A 66 11.16 -17.80 6.14
CA VAL A 66 10.14 -16.92 6.69
C VAL A 66 10.83 -15.64 7.17
N ILE A 67 10.39 -14.51 6.65
CA ILE A 67 11.00 -13.20 6.84
C ILE A 67 10.00 -12.31 7.58
N THR A 68 10.44 -11.80 8.73
CA THR A 68 9.74 -10.84 9.58
C THR A 68 10.55 -9.56 9.66
N ALA A 69 9.90 -8.48 10.10
CA ALA A 69 10.48 -7.14 10.14
C ALA A 69 11.78 -7.01 10.96
N ASP A 70 12.00 -7.86 11.96
CA ASP A 70 13.18 -7.91 12.82
C ASP A 70 14.39 -8.64 12.21
N ARG A 71 14.19 -9.33 11.07
CA ARG A 71 15.23 -10.11 10.39
C ARG A 71 15.87 -9.40 9.20
N VAL A 72 15.38 -8.21 8.85
CA VAL A 72 15.83 -7.46 7.67
C VAL A 72 15.98 -5.98 8.00
N GLU A 73 17.01 -5.36 7.43
CA GLU A 73 17.04 -3.90 7.36
C GLU A 73 15.92 -3.43 6.43
N GLN A 74 15.15 -2.45 6.88
CA GLN A 74 14.03 -1.91 6.12
C GLN A 74 14.26 -0.44 5.81
N HIS A 75 13.90 -0.05 4.59
CA HIS A 75 13.90 1.35 4.18
C HIS A 75 12.46 1.81 3.95
N PRO A 76 12.09 3.02 4.39
CA PRO A 76 10.77 3.56 4.12
C PRO A 76 10.49 3.70 2.62
N VAL A 77 9.33 3.21 2.21
CA VAL A 77 8.80 3.25 0.84
C VAL A 77 7.58 4.16 0.76
N GLY A 78 7.09 4.37 -0.47
CA GLY A 78 5.94 5.22 -0.75
C GLY A 78 6.32 6.68 -0.99
N PHE A 79 5.36 7.46 -1.47
CA PHE A 79 5.56 8.87 -1.82
C PHE A 79 5.99 9.71 -0.60
N ALA A 80 5.36 9.47 0.55
CA ALA A 80 5.66 10.18 1.79
C ALA A 80 6.78 9.53 2.61
N LYS A 81 7.33 8.38 2.18
CA LYS A 81 8.35 7.60 2.91
C LYS A 81 7.95 7.29 4.36
N ASP A 82 6.70 6.96 4.56
CA ASP A 82 6.04 6.71 5.85
C ASP A 82 5.72 5.23 6.07
N HIS A 83 6.05 4.36 5.12
CA HIS A 83 5.70 2.95 5.16
C HIS A 83 6.94 2.05 5.14
N LEU A 84 7.11 1.19 6.13
CA LEU A 84 8.05 0.05 6.08
C LEU A 84 7.40 -1.18 5.45
N ALA A 85 8.19 -1.99 4.74
CA ALA A 85 7.71 -3.11 3.93
C ALA A 85 7.06 -4.23 4.74
N LEU A 86 7.55 -4.53 5.95
CA LEU A 86 6.96 -5.48 6.87
C LEU A 86 6.70 -4.80 8.21
N LYS A 87 5.50 -5.01 8.75
CA LYS A 87 5.11 -4.54 10.08
C LYS A 87 5.60 -5.50 11.16
N GLY A 88 5.95 -4.94 12.30
CA GLY A 88 6.53 -5.66 13.43
C GLY A 88 7.91 -5.11 13.79
N GLY A 89 8.30 -5.33 15.04
CA GLY A 89 9.52 -4.76 15.60
C GLY A 89 9.33 -3.33 16.09
N THR A 90 10.43 -2.65 16.43
CA THR A 90 10.41 -1.33 17.06
C THR A 90 10.39 -0.18 16.05
N ALA A 91 10.83 -0.42 14.80
CA ALA A 91 11.04 0.60 13.80
C ALA A 91 9.73 1.20 13.22
N ASP A 92 8.66 0.41 13.14
CA ASP A 92 7.32 0.84 12.71
C ASP A 92 6.40 1.13 13.91
N GLY A 93 6.93 1.15 15.14
CA GLY A 93 6.15 1.21 16.37
C GLY A 93 5.37 -0.07 16.67
N GLY A 94 5.64 -1.17 15.93
CA GLY A 94 4.93 -2.43 16.04
C GLY A 94 3.44 -2.30 15.72
N LYS A 95 3.06 -1.44 14.76
CA LYS A 95 1.66 -1.17 14.44
C LYS A 95 1.32 -1.44 12.98
N VAL A 96 0.21 -2.15 12.79
CA VAL A 96 -0.53 -2.16 11.52
C VAL A 96 -1.45 -0.95 11.50
N ARG A 97 -1.50 -0.25 10.38
CA ARG A 97 -2.15 1.06 10.18
C ARG A 97 -3.22 1.04 9.09
N CYS A 98 -3.24 -0.01 8.27
CA CYS A 98 -4.25 -0.20 7.24
C CYS A 98 -4.48 -1.69 6.99
N ILE A 99 -5.68 -2.02 6.50
CA ILE A 99 -5.89 -3.34 5.90
C ILE A 99 -4.85 -3.56 4.79
N ARG A 100 -4.39 -4.81 4.67
CA ARG A 100 -3.34 -5.25 3.74
C ARG A 100 -1.90 -4.96 4.14
N ASP A 101 -1.65 -4.27 5.25
CA ASP A 101 -0.29 -4.18 5.82
C ASP A 101 0.34 -5.57 5.93
N GLU A 102 1.55 -5.70 5.41
CA GLU A 102 2.31 -6.93 5.35
C GLU A 102 2.99 -7.22 6.68
N ILE A 103 2.89 -8.45 7.18
CA ILE A 103 3.43 -8.86 8.49
C ILE A 103 4.67 -9.72 8.33
N ALA A 104 4.58 -10.69 7.41
CA ALA A 104 5.66 -11.63 7.14
C ALA A 104 5.64 -12.05 5.68
N ALA A 105 6.81 -12.36 5.14
CA ALA A 105 6.98 -12.93 3.82
C ALA A 105 7.50 -14.37 3.93
N VAL A 106 6.98 -15.26 3.09
CA VAL A 106 7.39 -16.66 3.01
C VAL A 106 7.94 -16.93 1.61
N ALA A 107 9.01 -17.70 1.51
CA ALA A 107 9.48 -18.32 0.28
C ALA A 107 9.43 -19.85 0.40
N ALA A 108 8.83 -20.54 -0.57
CA ALA A 108 8.69 -22.00 -0.58
C ALA A 108 8.84 -22.61 -1.98
N LEU A 109 8.96 -23.94 -2.04
CA LEU A 109 9.16 -24.69 -3.28
C LEU A 109 7.94 -24.67 -4.22
N THR A 110 6.73 -24.51 -3.70
CA THR A 110 5.51 -24.36 -4.50
C THR A 110 4.64 -23.25 -3.93
N GLU A 111 3.71 -22.75 -4.75
CA GLU A 111 2.76 -21.72 -4.35
C GLU A 111 1.87 -22.18 -3.18
N GLU A 112 1.41 -23.43 -3.22
CA GLU A 112 0.54 -24.01 -2.18
C GLU A 112 1.26 -24.08 -0.83
N ILE A 113 2.53 -24.47 -0.83
CA ILE A 113 3.35 -24.52 0.40
C ILE A 113 3.56 -23.10 0.94
N ALA A 114 3.85 -22.12 0.07
CA ALA A 114 4.02 -20.73 0.49
C ALA A 114 2.74 -20.19 1.13
N GLN A 115 1.57 -20.44 0.52
CA GLN A 115 0.28 -20.04 1.07
C GLN A 115 -0.01 -20.74 2.39
N GLU A 116 0.21 -22.05 2.48
CA GLU A 116 -0.06 -22.81 3.71
C GLU A 116 0.83 -22.34 4.87
N ALA A 117 2.10 -22.11 4.60
CA ALA A 117 3.03 -21.56 5.58
C ALA A 117 2.56 -20.22 6.16
N THR A 118 1.97 -19.33 5.35
CA THR A 118 1.41 -18.07 5.89
C THR A 118 0.27 -18.29 6.88
N ARG A 119 -0.53 -19.36 6.73
CA ARG A 119 -1.61 -19.73 7.66
C ARG A 119 -1.10 -20.31 8.98
N LEU A 120 0.12 -20.84 8.98
CA LEU A 120 0.76 -21.41 10.18
C LEU A 120 1.44 -20.35 11.05
N ILE A 121 1.72 -19.17 10.50
CA ILE A 121 2.28 -18.04 11.27
C ILE A 121 1.18 -17.50 12.19
N ARG A 122 1.49 -17.41 13.49
CA ARG A 122 0.58 -16.84 14.49
C ARG A 122 1.01 -15.43 14.83
N VAL A 123 0.04 -14.52 14.89
CA VAL A 123 0.29 -13.12 15.22
C VAL A 123 -0.69 -12.70 16.31
N ASP A 124 -0.14 -12.25 17.42
CA ASP A 124 -0.92 -11.72 18.54
C ASP A 124 -1.06 -10.21 18.37
N TYR A 125 -2.30 -9.72 18.45
CA TYR A 125 -2.62 -8.31 18.26
C TYR A 125 -3.30 -7.71 19.49
N GLU A 126 -3.05 -6.43 19.72
CA GLU A 126 -3.89 -5.55 20.52
C GLU A 126 -4.60 -4.59 19.55
N GLU A 127 -5.92 -4.76 19.38
CA GLU A 127 -6.70 -3.89 18.49
C GLU A 127 -6.69 -2.44 18.98
N LEU A 128 -6.55 -1.50 18.05
CA LEU A 128 -6.54 -0.07 18.32
C LEU A 128 -7.73 0.60 17.64
N PRO A 129 -8.27 1.70 18.20
CA PRO A 129 -9.29 2.49 17.52
C PRO A 129 -8.80 2.96 16.15
N ALA A 130 -9.54 2.62 15.10
CA ALA A 130 -9.24 3.03 13.73
C ALA A 130 -10.04 4.29 13.35
N VAL A 131 -9.50 5.09 12.42
CA VAL A 131 -10.18 6.21 11.78
C VAL A 131 -10.40 5.92 10.31
N PHE A 132 -11.59 6.23 9.80
CA PHE A 132 -12.01 5.90 8.43
C PHE A 132 -12.45 7.13 7.62
N ASP A 133 -12.41 8.30 8.23
CA ASP A 133 -12.73 9.56 7.59
C ASP A 133 -11.74 10.66 8.01
N PRO A 134 -11.33 11.53 7.07
CA PRO A 134 -10.31 12.54 7.36
C PRO A 134 -10.80 13.57 8.38
N ASP A 135 -12.09 13.91 8.37
CA ASP A 135 -12.65 14.91 9.29
C ASP A 135 -12.60 14.44 10.74
N SER A 136 -12.90 13.16 11.02
CA SER A 136 -12.78 12.56 12.35
C SER A 136 -11.33 12.36 12.75
N ALA A 137 -10.45 11.98 11.81
CA ALA A 137 -9.02 11.81 12.06
C ALA A 137 -8.34 13.11 12.52
N LEU A 138 -8.87 14.28 12.14
CA LEU A 138 -8.36 15.59 12.52
C LEU A 138 -8.97 16.16 13.81
N ARG A 139 -9.98 15.49 14.40
CA ARG A 139 -10.60 15.98 15.64
C ARG A 139 -9.64 15.85 16.83
N PRO A 140 -9.71 16.75 17.82
CA PRO A 140 -8.97 16.59 19.07
C PRO A 140 -9.26 15.23 19.72
N GLY A 141 -8.20 14.50 20.09
CA GLY A 141 -8.30 13.19 20.73
C GLY A 141 -8.55 12.01 19.78
N ALA A 142 -8.58 12.23 18.46
CA ALA A 142 -8.59 11.13 17.49
C ALA A 142 -7.34 10.25 17.64
N PRO A 143 -7.45 8.92 17.42
CA PRO A 143 -6.29 8.04 17.48
C PRO A 143 -5.27 8.45 16.41
N LEU A 144 -4.00 8.54 16.80
CA LEU A 144 -2.91 8.85 15.89
C LEU A 144 -2.48 7.58 15.15
N ILE A 145 -2.49 7.64 13.82
CA ILE A 145 -1.99 6.54 12.98
C ILE A 145 -0.46 6.47 13.07
N HIS A 146 0.17 7.64 13.05
CA HIS A 146 1.60 7.85 13.27
C HIS A 146 1.80 8.66 14.55
N ASP A 147 2.10 7.98 15.66
CA ASP A 147 2.24 8.64 16.97
C ASP A 147 3.36 9.69 16.95
N GLU A 148 4.45 9.38 16.25
CA GLU A 148 5.64 10.20 16.09
C GLU A 148 5.38 11.54 15.40
N LEU A 149 4.30 11.65 14.63
CA LEU A 149 3.92 12.88 13.93
C LEU A 149 3.04 13.81 14.77
N GLY A 150 2.45 13.30 15.86
CA GLY A 150 1.57 14.07 16.75
C GLY A 150 0.26 14.56 16.10
N SER A 151 0.00 14.22 14.84
CA SER A 151 -1.17 14.63 14.07
C SER A 151 -1.42 13.66 12.92
N ASN A 152 -2.69 13.48 12.56
CA ASN A 152 -3.09 12.76 11.35
C ASN A 152 -3.06 13.65 10.09
N LEU A 153 -2.69 14.93 10.21
CA LEU A 153 -2.51 15.81 9.06
C LEU A 153 -1.14 15.54 8.42
N VAL A 154 -1.14 14.84 7.29
CA VAL A 154 0.07 14.63 6.50
C VAL A 154 0.59 15.99 6.01
N ASN A 155 1.91 16.21 6.08
CA ASN A 155 2.55 17.46 5.66
C ASN A 155 2.64 17.60 4.12
N LEU A 156 1.50 17.49 3.44
CA LEU A 156 1.33 17.70 2.00
C LEU A 156 0.47 18.93 1.78
N LYS A 157 1.07 20.11 1.98
CA LYS A 157 0.39 21.39 1.85
C LYS A 157 0.47 21.88 0.41
N TYR A 158 -0.68 21.96 -0.24
CA TYR A 158 -0.81 22.61 -1.54
C TYR A 158 -1.59 23.91 -1.35
N GLN A 159 -0.91 25.04 -1.49
CA GLN A 159 -1.53 26.37 -1.48
C GLN A 159 -1.37 26.96 -2.87
N PHE A 160 -2.48 27.13 -3.57
CA PHE A 160 -2.51 27.76 -4.88
C PHE A 160 -3.29 29.07 -4.75
N ALA A 161 -2.62 30.18 -5.05
CA ALA A 161 -3.23 31.49 -5.11
C ALA A 161 -2.67 32.23 -6.33
N HIS A 162 -3.51 33.03 -6.98
CA HIS A 162 -3.10 33.87 -8.09
C HIS A 162 -3.86 35.19 -8.01
N GLY A 163 -3.12 36.30 -7.88
CA GLY A 163 -3.68 37.63 -7.66
C GLY A 163 -4.24 37.83 -6.24
N ASP A 164 -5.07 38.86 -6.10
CA ASP A 164 -5.75 39.21 -4.85
C ASP A 164 -7.16 38.59 -4.83
N VAL A 165 -7.25 37.40 -4.24
CA VAL A 165 -8.50 36.64 -4.15
C VAL A 165 -9.52 37.34 -3.25
N GLU A 166 -9.09 37.96 -2.16
CA GLU A 166 -9.98 38.65 -1.21
C GLU A 166 -10.66 39.86 -1.88
N SER A 167 -9.89 40.69 -2.58
CA SER A 167 -10.44 41.82 -3.33
C SER A 167 -11.36 41.33 -4.47
N ALA A 168 -11.03 40.23 -5.13
CA ALA A 168 -11.87 39.66 -6.19
C ALA A 168 -13.23 39.20 -5.65
N PHE A 169 -13.27 38.55 -4.48
CA PHE A 169 -14.52 38.20 -3.80
C PHE A 169 -15.33 39.44 -3.40
N ALA A 170 -14.69 40.47 -2.84
CA ALA A 170 -15.37 41.69 -2.39
C ALA A 170 -16.02 42.49 -3.54
N GLN A 171 -15.45 42.42 -4.73
CA GLN A 171 -15.93 43.13 -5.93
C GLN A 171 -16.89 42.29 -6.80
N ALA A 172 -17.12 41.02 -6.46
CA ALA A 172 -17.96 40.13 -7.24
C ALA A 172 -19.44 40.51 -7.12
N HIS A 173 -20.15 40.51 -8.25
CA HIS A 173 -21.61 40.72 -8.26
C HIS A 173 -22.37 39.52 -7.67
N VAL A 174 -21.82 38.32 -7.80
CA VAL A 174 -22.38 37.06 -7.29
C VAL A 174 -21.24 36.15 -6.85
N VAL A 175 -21.41 35.49 -5.70
CA VAL A 175 -20.53 34.45 -5.19
C VAL A 175 -21.36 33.19 -5.00
N VAL A 176 -20.86 32.05 -5.49
CA VAL A 176 -21.49 30.74 -5.33
C VAL A 176 -20.48 29.82 -4.64
N GLU A 177 -20.95 29.13 -3.61
CA GLU A 177 -20.16 28.17 -2.84
C GLU A 177 -20.86 26.80 -2.83
N GLY A 178 -20.08 25.73 -2.86
CA GLY A 178 -20.59 24.36 -2.80
C GLY A 178 -19.54 23.40 -2.26
N SER A 179 -20.01 22.39 -1.54
CA SER A 179 -19.17 21.27 -1.07
C SER A 179 -19.47 20.03 -1.89
N TYR A 180 -18.41 19.37 -2.37
CA TYR A 180 -18.50 18.21 -3.24
C TYR A 180 -17.65 17.08 -2.65
N ARG A 181 -18.18 15.86 -2.65
CA ARG A 181 -17.48 14.67 -2.19
C ARG A 181 -17.45 13.63 -3.30
N LEU A 182 -16.25 13.13 -3.58
CA LEU A 182 -16.03 12.04 -4.52
C LEU A 182 -15.89 10.72 -3.74
N ASN A 183 -16.33 9.62 -4.33
CA ASN A 183 -16.16 8.29 -3.77
C ASN A 183 -14.75 7.76 -4.05
N TYR A 184 -14.31 6.82 -3.20
CA TYR A 184 -13.12 6.03 -3.49
C TYR A 184 -13.39 5.14 -4.72
N VAL A 185 -12.43 5.12 -5.64
CA VAL A 185 -12.43 4.28 -6.83
C VAL A 185 -11.09 3.57 -6.94
N THR A 186 -11.11 2.28 -7.28
CA THR A 186 -9.90 1.52 -7.62
C THR A 186 -9.70 1.52 -9.13
N THR A 187 -8.51 1.17 -9.59
CA THR A 187 -8.16 1.11 -11.02
C THR A 187 -8.82 -0.06 -11.77
N ALA A 188 -9.70 -0.82 -11.11
CA ALA A 188 -10.19 -2.16 -11.48
C ALA A 188 -9.09 -3.22 -11.44
#